data_AF-A0A925WEK9-F1
#
_entry.id   AF-A0A925WEK9-F1
#
_cell.length_a   1.000
_cell.length_b   1.000
_cell.length_c   1.000
_cell.angle_alpha   90.00
_cell.angle_beta   90.00
_cell.angle_gamma   90.00
#
_symmetry.space_group_name_H-M   'P 1'
#
loop_
_entity.id
_entity.type
_entity.pdbx_description
1 polymer ?
#
loop_
_entity_poly.entity_id
_entity_poly.type
_entity_poly.pdbx_seq_one_letter_code
_entity_poly.pdbx_strand_id
1 'polypeptide(L)'
;MELREFAERVLFATSLEEKLQSPNVITDEQPGPAIVTPAAPGRPRELKFKLTGTARGEFPGTRHLEQADERGRLLHFFANHELLATELMALVLLKFPDAPAAFRKGVFETLKDEQEHTRLYMERMKSCGIEFGAIPVSGYFWRAVSGMESPMDYVAGLSLTFEQANLDFARHFSACFGEVGDADSAKLLQKIYRDEIGHVAYGLKWFRRWKNPCESDWEAFCRQLRFPLSPARAKGFSINVEGRSAAGLPQDFIENLNVFSQSKGRTPTVFVFNPLTEARIAGGKRFSPKKHQAQLVRDLTNLPQFLCRQDDIVLVERRPSVHFLSGLKEAGFTLPEFAEAVTPLVERKLGALRPWAWGPDSVELFKPLFPNLTEQQRTPEVCFNDRFASLYSKAWSASFLRNFLGSRRREEAERHLHN
;
A
#
# COMPACT_ATOMS: atom_id res chain seq x y z
N MET A 1 2.53 35.15 -19.84
CA MET A 1 3.14 34.63 -18.61
C MET A 1 3.85 33.36 -18.99
N GLU A 2 5.11 33.21 -18.62
CA GLU A 2 5.85 31.97 -18.88
C GLU A 2 5.37 30.85 -17.95
N LEU A 3 5.47 29.60 -18.42
CA LEU A 3 5.10 28.41 -17.65
C LEU A 3 5.87 28.31 -16.34
N ARG A 4 7.14 28.71 -16.38
CA ARG A 4 8.01 28.79 -15.20
C ARG A 4 7.46 29.77 -14.16
N GLU A 5 7.16 31.01 -14.56
CA GLU A 5 6.64 32.05 -13.66
C GLU A 5 5.33 31.61 -12.99
N PHE A 6 4.46 30.97 -13.78
CA PHE A 6 3.22 30.41 -13.28
C PHE A 6 3.48 29.31 -12.24
N ALA A 7 4.36 28.35 -12.54
CA ALA A 7 4.69 27.28 -11.61
C ALA A 7 5.37 27.80 -10.32
N GLU A 8 6.24 28.82 -10.42
CA GLU A 8 6.82 29.48 -9.25
C GLU A 8 5.75 30.12 -8.36
N ARG A 9 4.78 30.82 -8.97
CA ARG A 9 3.63 31.38 -8.24
C ARG A 9 2.84 30.27 -7.53
N VAL A 10 2.48 29.20 -8.23
CA VAL A 10 1.72 28.08 -7.66
C VAL A 10 2.48 27.43 -6.50
N LEU A 11 3.79 27.26 -6.63
CA LEU A 11 4.60 26.56 -5.62
C LEU A 11 4.88 27.42 -4.38
N PHE A 12 5.23 28.70 -4.57
CA PHE A 12 5.78 29.54 -3.50
C PHE A 12 4.82 30.58 -2.93
N ALA A 13 3.70 30.89 -3.59
CA ALA A 13 2.73 31.85 -3.06
C ALA A 13 2.22 31.43 -1.67
N THR A 14 1.87 32.42 -0.85
CA THR A 14 1.37 32.19 0.51
C THR A 14 -0.13 32.49 0.66
N SER A 15 -0.80 32.79 -0.45
CA SER A 15 -2.25 32.96 -0.55
C SER A 15 -2.86 31.87 -1.45
N LEU A 16 -4.06 31.40 -1.13
CA LEU A 16 -4.79 30.44 -1.98
C LEU A 16 -5.22 31.09 -3.30
N GLU A 17 -5.55 32.37 -3.29
CA GLU A 17 -5.96 33.12 -4.47
C GLU A 17 -4.88 33.08 -5.56
N GLU A 18 -3.64 33.44 -5.23
CA GLU A 18 -2.52 33.40 -6.18
C GLU A 18 -2.21 31.98 -6.65
N LYS A 19 -2.28 31.00 -5.74
CA LYS A 19 -2.01 29.59 -6.06
C LYS A 19 -3.00 28.99 -7.02
N LEU A 20 -4.26 29.36 -6.88
CA LEU A 20 -5.33 28.75 -7.66
C LEU A 20 -5.52 29.48 -8.98
N GLN A 21 -5.20 30.78 -9.09
CA GLN A 21 -5.35 31.53 -10.33
C GLN A 21 -4.52 30.93 -11.49
N SER A 22 -5.18 30.66 -12.62
CA SER A 22 -4.54 30.15 -13.85
C SER A 22 -4.56 31.25 -14.93
N PRO A 23 -3.46 31.49 -15.66
CA PRO A 23 -3.46 32.45 -16.76
C PRO A 23 -4.22 31.90 -17.98
N ASN A 24 -4.85 32.79 -18.76
CA ASN A 24 -5.55 32.42 -19.99
C ASN A 24 -4.58 32.00 -21.12
N VAL A 25 -3.38 32.58 -21.14
CA VAL A 25 -2.34 32.33 -22.15
C VAL A 25 -1.02 32.08 -21.44
N ILE A 26 -0.37 30.97 -21.80
CA ILE A 26 0.92 30.57 -21.26
C ILE A 26 1.89 30.23 -22.40
N THR A 27 3.15 30.59 -22.21
CA THR A 27 4.29 30.26 -23.09
C THR A 27 5.25 29.32 -22.35
N ASP A 28 6.01 28.51 -23.06
CA ASP A 28 7.00 27.56 -22.50
C ASP A 28 8.29 27.63 -23.31
N GLU A 29 8.75 28.87 -23.55
CA GLU A 29 9.93 29.16 -24.37
C GLU A 29 11.19 29.28 -23.51
N GLN A 30 11.03 29.65 -22.23
CA GLN A 30 12.13 29.90 -21.31
C GLN A 30 11.96 29.09 -20.00
N PRO A 31 12.12 27.75 -20.03
CA PRO A 31 11.90 26.90 -18.85
C PRO A 31 12.95 27.13 -17.75
N GLY A 32 14.11 27.71 -18.08
CA GLY A 32 15.16 28.07 -17.13
C GLY A 32 15.86 26.87 -16.47
N PRO A 33 16.71 27.10 -15.45
CA PRO A 33 17.42 26.03 -14.76
C PRO A 33 16.52 25.25 -13.80
N ALA A 34 16.85 23.97 -13.57
CA ALA A 34 16.14 23.13 -12.61
C ALA A 34 16.30 23.68 -11.18
N ILE A 35 15.21 23.68 -10.41
CA ILE A 35 15.26 24.10 -9.00
C ILE A 35 15.60 22.94 -8.06
N VAL A 36 16.07 23.28 -6.86
CA VAL A 36 16.15 22.34 -5.74
C VAL A 36 14.77 22.21 -5.10
N THR A 37 14.34 20.98 -4.80
CA THR A 37 13.07 20.74 -4.10
C THR A 37 13.02 21.52 -2.78
N PRO A 38 12.03 22.41 -2.55
CA PRO A 38 11.90 23.09 -1.28
C PRO A 38 11.42 22.13 -0.19
N ALA A 39 11.67 22.47 1.08
CA ALA A 39 11.25 21.63 2.20
C ALA A 39 9.72 21.43 2.25
N ALA A 40 8.97 22.48 1.89
CA ALA A 40 7.52 22.50 1.79
C ALA A 40 7.08 23.55 0.75
N PRO A 41 5.88 23.41 0.14
CA PRO A 41 5.30 24.47 -0.67
C PRO A 41 4.94 25.68 0.23
N GLY A 42 4.94 26.88 -0.34
CA GLY A 42 4.38 28.05 0.34
C GLY A 42 2.90 27.82 0.60
N ARG A 43 2.35 28.22 1.75
CA ARG A 43 0.92 28.08 2.07
C ARG A 43 0.48 29.19 3.04
N PRO A 44 -0.82 29.55 3.07
CA PRO A 44 -1.37 30.42 4.11
C PRO A 44 -1.14 29.88 5.52
N ARG A 45 -1.14 30.78 6.51
CA ARG A 45 -0.81 30.46 7.91
C ARG A 45 -1.78 29.47 8.56
N GLU A 46 -3.01 29.42 8.07
CA GLU A 46 -4.10 28.53 8.50
C GLU A 46 -3.92 27.09 7.98
N LEU A 47 -3.30 26.89 6.82
CA LEU A 47 -3.07 25.57 6.21
C LEU A 47 -1.83 24.87 6.79
N LYS A 48 -1.80 24.70 8.12
CA LYS A 48 -0.70 24.07 8.83
C LYS A 48 -0.70 22.56 8.60
N PHE A 49 0.44 22.03 8.17
CA PHE A 49 0.65 20.58 8.16
C PHE A 49 0.67 20.03 9.59
N LYS A 50 0.00 18.90 9.80
CA LYS A 50 0.10 18.12 11.04
C LYS A 50 1.57 17.75 11.31
N LEU A 51 2.00 17.89 12.56
CA LEU A 51 3.32 17.46 13.01
C LEU A 51 3.51 15.95 12.75
N THR A 52 4.67 15.59 12.21
CA THR A 52 5.07 14.20 12.01
C THR A 52 5.10 13.45 13.34
N GLY A 53 4.40 12.31 13.43
CA GLY A 53 4.36 11.47 14.63
C GLY A 53 3.19 11.72 15.57
N THR A 54 2.36 12.74 15.31
CA THR A 54 1.01 12.79 15.91
C THR A 54 0.21 11.57 15.43
N ALA A 55 -0.66 11.01 16.30
CA ALA A 55 -1.52 9.88 15.94
C ALA A 55 -2.10 10.15 14.56
N ARG A 56 -1.92 9.21 13.62
CA ARG A 56 -2.37 9.36 12.23
C ARG A 56 -3.84 9.75 12.33
N GLY A 57 -4.17 11.02 12.05
CA GLY A 57 -5.56 11.43 12.00
C GLY A 57 -6.23 10.48 11.01
N GLU A 58 -7.22 9.74 11.50
CA GLU A 58 -7.92 8.77 10.66
C GLU A 58 -8.43 9.51 9.42
N PHE A 59 -8.24 8.90 8.26
CA PHE A 59 -8.93 9.33 7.06
C PHE A 59 -10.43 9.41 7.41
N PRO A 60 -11.11 10.55 7.19
CA PRO A 60 -12.50 10.69 7.59
C PRO A 60 -13.30 9.56 6.95
N GLY A 61 -13.98 8.77 7.79
CA GLY A 61 -14.76 7.63 7.33
C GLY A 61 -16.06 8.09 6.66
N THR A 62 -16.86 7.12 6.22
CA THR A 62 -18.22 7.38 5.72
C THR A 62 -19.26 7.47 6.83
N ARG A 63 -18.84 7.36 8.09
CA ARG A 63 -19.73 7.47 9.25
C ARG A 63 -20.18 8.93 9.39
N HIS A 64 -21.46 9.12 9.68
CA HIS A 64 -22.05 10.42 10.00
C HIS A 64 -22.13 11.42 8.83
N LEU A 65 -22.08 10.97 7.58
CA LEU A 65 -22.22 11.85 6.41
C LEU A 65 -23.61 12.50 6.31
N GLU A 66 -24.62 12.09 7.09
CA GLU A 66 -25.86 12.84 7.27
C GLU A 66 -25.63 14.23 7.90
N GLN A 67 -24.53 14.41 8.64
CA GLN A 67 -24.17 15.66 9.30
C GLN A 67 -23.36 16.55 8.34
N ALA A 68 -23.75 17.82 8.22
CA ALA A 68 -23.13 18.74 7.27
C ALA A 68 -21.64 18.98 7.57
N ASP A 69 -21.28 19.12 8.84
CA ASP A 69 -19.91 19.35 9.26
C ASP A 69 -19.00 18.15 8.96
N GLU A 70 -19.46 16.91 9.17
CA GLU A 70 -18.68 15.71 8.80
C GLU A 70 -18.45 15.61 7.29
N ARG A 71 -19.45 15.98 6.47
CA ARG A 71 -19.26 16.12 5.02
C ARG A 71 -18.22 17.18 4.69
N GLY A 72 -18.29 18.34 5.34
CA GLY A 72 -17.32 19.41 5.16
C GLY A 72 -15.89 19.00 5.57
N ARG A 73 -15.72 18.18 6.62
CA ARG A 73 -14.41 17.64 7.04
C ARG A 73 -13.80 16.74 5.98
N LEU A 74 -14.62 15.88 5.38
CA LEU A 74 -14.19 14.99 4.30
C LEU A 74 -13.81 15.77 3.04
N LEU A 75 -14.63 16.75 2.64
CA LEU A 75 -14.36 17.61 1.49
C LEU A 75 -13.10 18.48 1.71
N HIS A 76 -12.86 18.96 2.94
CA HIS A 76 -11.62 19.65 3.32
C HIS A 76 -10.39 18.77 3.14
N PHE A 77 -10.50 17.48 3.49
CA PHE A 77 -9.43 16.52 3.27
C PHE A 77 -9.12 16.33 1.78
N PHE A 78 -10.15 16.23 0.92
CA PHE A 78 -9.98 16.15 -0.53
C PHE A 78 -9.39 17.44 -1.12
N ALA A 79 -9.87 18.61 -0.72
CA ALA A 79 -9.30 19.90 -1.14
C ALA A 79 -7.79 19.98 -0.89
N ASN A 80 -7.31 19.45 0.24
CA ASN A 80 -5.89 19.40 0.54
C ASN A 80 -5.10 18.43 -0.36
N HIS A 81 -5.73 17.35 -0.83
CA HIS A 81 -5.10 16.45 -1.80
C HIS A 81 -4.93 17.12 -3.16
N GLU A 82 -5.97 17.81 -3.66
CA GLU A 82 -5.89 18.49 -4.96
C GLU A 82 -4.91 19.67 -4.92
N LEU A 83 -4.86 20.40 -3.81
CA LEU A 83 -3.85 21.44 -3.62
C LEU A 83 -2.43 20.87 -3.59
N LEU A 84 -2.21 19.70 -2.94
CA LEU A 84 -0.92 19.03 -2.95
C LEU A 84 -0.53 18.53 -4.34
N ALA A 85 -1.49 18.00 -5.12
CA ALA A 85 -1.27 17.59 -6.50
C ALA A 85 -0.86 18.79 -7.36
N THR A 86 -1.59 19.90 -7.26
CA THR A 86 -1.29 21.19 -7.91
C THR A 86 0.15 21.65 -7.60
N GLU A 87 0.55 21.62 -6.32
CA GLU A 87 1.89 22.03 -5.88
C GLU A 87 3.00 21.08 -6.35
N LEU A 88 2.72 19.76 -6.39
CA LEU A 88 3.66 18.77 -6.91
C LEU A 88 3.83 18.92 -8.44
N MET A 89 2.76 19.18 -9.18
CA MET A 89 2.82 19.45 -10.62
C MET A 89 3.62 20.73 -10.91
N ALA A 90 3.42 21.78 -10.12
CA ALA A 90 4.26 22.98 -10.20
C ALA A 90 5.73 22.66 -9.94
N LEU A 91 6.03 21.84 -8.93
CA LEU A 91 7.39 21.37 -8.67
C LEU A 91 7.97 20.57 -9.85
N VAL A 92 7.20 19.71 -10.51
CA VAL A 92 7.65 18.96 -11.71
C VAL A 92 8.09 19.91 -12.82
N LEU A 93 7.28 20.94 -13.10
CA LEU A 93 7.57 21.93 -14.14
C LEU A 93 8.86 22.70 -13.87
N LEU A 94 9.15 22.99 -12.60
CA LEU A 94 10.36 23.72 -12.19
C LEU A 94 11.58 22.81 -12.02
N LYS A 95 11.38 21.55 -11.65
CA LYS A 95 12.46 20.59 -11.38
C LYS A 95 12.97 19.90 -12.64
N PHE A 96 12.11 19.75 -13.65
CA PHE A 96 12.44 19.06 -14.89
C PHE A 96 12.23 19.96 -16.12
N PRO A 97 12.94 21.11 -16.20
CA PRO A 97 12.83 22.01 -17.35
C PRO A 97 13.24 21.32 -18.66
N ASP A 98 14.12 20.32 -18.62
CA ASP A 98 14.57 19.57 -19.81
C ASP A 98 13.63 18.42 -20.22
N ALA A 99 12.55 18.17 -19.47
CA ALA A 99 11.55 17.17 -19.89
C ALA A 99 10.93 17.56 -21.25
N PRO A 100 10.35 16.65 -22.03
CA PRO A 100 9.76 17.01 -23.32
C PRO A 100 8.71 18.14 -23.18
N ALA A 101 8.70 19.12 -24.08
CA ALA A 101 7.74 20.23 -24.02
C ALA A 101 6.26 19.76 -24.01
N ALA A 102 5.97 18.71 -24.76
CA ALA A 102 4.65 18.07 -24.73
C ALA A 102 4.31 17.45 -23.36
N PHE A 103 5.31 17.01 -22.59
CA PHE A 103 5.12 16.54 -21.22
C PHE A 103 4.83 17.72 -20.27
N ARG A 104 5.64 18.78 -20.34
CA ARG A 104 5.42 19.97 -19.51
C ARG A 104 4.04 20.60 -19.77
N LYS A 105 3.63 20.70 -21.04
CA LYS A 105 2.31 21.19 -21.42
C LYS A 105 1.18 20.32 -20.84
N GLY A 106 1.29 19.00 -20.89
CA GLY A 106 0.26 18.13 -20.32
C GLY A 106 0.19 18.23 -18.79
N VAL A 107 1.34 18.33 -18.10
CA VAL A 107 1.39 18.59 -16.65
C VAL A 107 0.71 19.92 -16.31
N PHE A 108 0.89 20.96 -17.14
CA PHE A 108 0.21 22.23 -16.96
C PHE A 108 -1.32 22.13 -17.08
N GLU A 109 -1.84 21.39 -18.07
CA GLU A 109 -3.29 21.20 -18.21
C GLU A 109 -3.86 20.43 -17.01
N THR A 110 -3.24 19.33 -16.60
CA THR A 110 -3.66 18.59 -15.39
C THR A 110 -3.59 19.46 -14.14
N LEU A 111 -2.55 20.31 -14.00
CA LEU A 111 -2.45 21.25 -12.89
C LEU A 111 -3.64 22.22 -12.84
N LYS A 112 -4.12 22.71 -13.99
CA LYS A 112 -5.31 23.55 -14.04
C LYS A 112 -6.57 22.80 -13.60
N ASP A 113 -6.70 21.54 -13.98
CA ASP A 113 -7.81 20.70 -13.55
C ASP A 113 -7.78 20.54 -12.02
N GLU A 114 -6.61 20.31 -11.41
CA GLU A 114 -6.48 20.25 -9.94
C GLU A 114 -6.71 21.58 -9.22
N GLN A 115 -6.36 22.71 -9.84
CA GLN A 115 -6.74 24.03 -9.32
C GLN A 115 -8.25 24.21 -9.32
N GLU A 116 -8.94 23.75 -10.36
CA GLU A 116 -10.40 23.78 -10.44
C GLU A 116 -11.03 22.83 -9.40
N HIS A 117 -10.54 21.59 -9.28
CA HIS A 117 -10.99 20.65 -8.27
C HIS A 117 -10.85 21.21 -6.85
N THR A 118 -9.71 21.83 -6.55
CA THR A 118 -9.47 22.50 -5.25
C THR A 118 -10.54 23.55 -4.98
N ARG A 119 -10.87 24.41 -5.96
CA ARG A 119 -11.91 25.44 -5.80
C ARG A 119 -13.29 24.85 -5.60
N LEU A 120 -13.66 23.81 -6.35
CA LEU A 120 -14.96 23.15 -6.22
C LEU A 120 -15.14 22.57 -4.82
N TYR A 121 -14.11 21.90 -4.28
CA TYR A 121 -14.15 21.43 -2.90
C TYR A 121 -14.22 22.57 -1.90
N MET A 122 -13.50 23.67 -2.13
CA MET A 122 -13.54 24.83 -1.25
C MET A 122 -14.93 25.45 -1.17
N GLU A 123 -15.59 25.62 -2.30
CA GLU A 123 -16.97 26.11 -2.36
C GLU A 123 -17.93 25.14 -1.66
N ARG A 124 -17.81 23.84 -1.94
CA ARG A 124 -18.70 22.84 -1.36
C ARG A 124 -18.52 22.71 0.15
N MET A 125 -17.30 22.63 0.67
CA MET A 125 -17.08 22.52 2.11
C MET A 125 -17.51 23.78 2.88
N LYS A 126 -17.42 24.96 2.25
CA LYS A 126 -17.94 26.21 2.82
C LYS A 126 -19.45 26.16 3.00
N SER A 127 -20.19 25.63 2.02
CA SER A 127 -21.64 25.41 2.17
C SER A 127 -22.00 24.36 3.24
N CYS A 128 -21.02 23.57 3.68
CA CYS A 128 -21.11 22.67 4.83
C CYS A 128 -20.64 23.30 6.16
N GLY A 129 -20.28 24.59 6.16
CA GLY A 129 -19.86 25.34 7.35
C GLY A 129 -18.38 25.21 7.71
N ILE A 130 -17.53 24.71 6.80
CA ILE A 130 -16.09 24.53 7.04
C ILE A 130 -15.27 25.38 6.07
N GLU A 131 -14.32 26.14 6.60
CA GLU A 131 -13.35 26.93 5.83
C GLU A 131 -12.05 26.16 5.59
N PHE A 132 -11.32 26.48 4.51
CA PHE A 132 -10.08 25.77 4.21
C PHE A 132 -9.01 26.15 5.22
N GLY A 133 -8.31 25.16 5.77
CA GLY A 133 -7.38 25.38 6.88
C GLY A 133 -8.02 25.50 8.27
N ALA A 134 -9.35 25.41 8.42
CA ALA A 134 -9.99 25.30 9.73
C ALA A 134 -9.54 24.04 10.50
N ILE A 135 -9.10 23.01 9.78
CA ILE A 135 -8.60 21.74 10.31
C ILE A 135 -7.15 21.57 9.84
N PRO A 136 -6.23 21.07 10.69
CA PRO A 136 -4.86 20.77 10.28
C PRO A 136 -4.81 19.77 9.12
N VAL A 137 -3.93 20.03 8.15
CA VAL A 137 -3.85 19.26 6.90
C VAL A 137 -2.72 18.24 6.90
N SER A 138 -2.83 17.20 6.06
CA SER A 138 -1.76 16.22 5.88
C SER A 138 -0.79 16.67 4.79
N GLY A 139 0.52 16.59 5.06
CA GLY A 139 1.58 16.79 4.06
C GLY A 139 2.08 15.49 3.42
N TYR A 140 1.27 14.42 3.42
CA TYR A 140 1.74 13.08 3.03
C TYR A 140 2.15 12.99 1.55
N PHE A 141 1.34 13.51 0.61
CA PHE A 141 1.67 13.43 -0.83
C PHE A 141 2.98 14.16 -1.11
N TRP A 142 3.14 15.37 -0.57
CA TRP A 142 4.39 16.12 -0.69
C TRP A 142 5.60 15.29 -0.24
N ARG A 143 5.58 14.78 1.00
CA ARG A 143 6.71 13.98 1.52
C ARG A 143 6.95 12.69 0.73
N ALA A 144 5.92 12.11 0.13
CA ALA A 144 6.05 10.86 -0.61
C ALA A 144 6.57 11.05 -2.04
N VAL A 145 6.35 12.23 -2.65
CA VAL A 145 6.61 12.45 -4.09
C VAL A 145 7.65 13.54 -4.36
N SER A 146 7.79 14.57 -3.52
CA SER A 146 8.66 15.73 -3.80
C SER A 146 10.15 15.38 -3.95
N GLY A 147 10.56 14.23 -3.38
CA GLY A 147 11.89 13.64 -3.54
C GLY A 147 12.16 13.01 -4.91
N MET A 148 11.21 13.09 -5.85
CA MET A 148 11.38 12.63 -7.24
C MET A 148 12.68 13.13 -7.88
N GLU A 149 13.39 12.23 -8.57
CA GLU A 149 14.65 12.52 -9.25
C GLU A 149 14.49 12.54 -10.77
N SER A 150 13.37 12.03 -11.27
CA SER A 150 13.02 12.01 -12.69
C SER A 150 11.53 12.30 -12.91
N PRO A 151 11.13 12.74 -14.12
CA PRO A 151 9.71 12.82 -14.50
C PRO A 151 8.96 11.49 -14.36
N MET A 152 9.66 10.36 -14.51
CA MET A 152 9.07 9.03 -14.36
C MET A 152 8.73 8.71 -12.89
N ASP A 153 9.50 9.22 -11.92
CA ASP A 153 9.16 9.12 -10.50
C ASP A 153 7.86 9.86 -10.17
N TYR A 154 7.67 11.05 -10.75
CA TYR A 154 6.40 11.79 -10.64
C TYR A 154 5.24 10.98 -11.22
N VAL A 155 5.39 10.48 -12.45
CA VAL A 155 4.32 9.73 -13.12
C VAL A 155 3.95 8.46 -12.33
N ALA A 156 4.93 7.73 -11.81
CA ALA A 156 4.67 6.55 -10.99
C ALA A 156 4.04 6.93 -9.63
N GLY A 157 4.57 7.97 -8.97
CA GLY A 157 4.20 8.34 -7.61
C GLY A 157 2.90 9.13 -7.48
N LEU A 158 2.55 9.97 -8.44
CA LEU A 158 1.31 10.74 -8.45
C LEU A 158 0.30 10.10 -9.39
N SER A 159 0.57 10.02 -10.70
CA SER A 159 -0.44 9.60 -11.67
C SER A 159 -0.83 8.13 -11.58
N LEU A 160 0.14 7.23 -11.52
CA LEU A 160 -0.14 5.79 -11.43
C LEU A 160 -0.37 5.29 -10.00
N THR A 161 -0.28 6.19 -9.00
CA THR A 161 -0.55 5.86 -7.60
C THR A 161 -1.72 6.66 -7.05
N PHE A 162 -1.56 7.96 -6.80
CA PHE A 162 -2.61 8.75 -6.13
C PHE A 162 -3.81 9.06 -7.02
N GLU A 163 -3.61 9.54 -8.25
CA GLU A 163 -4.71 9.79 -9.22
C GLU A 163 -5.45 8.48 -9.53
N GLN A 164 -4.71 7.39 -9.72
CA GLN A 164 -5.31 6.07 -9.91
C GLN A 164 -6.14 5.61 -8.70
N ALA A 165 -5.70 5.91 -7.47
CA ALA A 165 -6.50 5.61 -6.28
C ALA A 165 -7.74 6.51 -6.18
N ASN A 166 -7.69 7.74 -6.69
CA ASN A 166 -8.83 8.65 -6.74
C ASN A 166 -9.97 8.10 -7.62
N LEU A 167 -9.68 7.27 -8.63
CA LEU A 167 -10.74 6.55 -9.37
C LEU A 167 -11.64 5.70 -8.45
N ASP A 168 -11.07 5.12 -7.39
CA ASP A 168 -11.81 4.33 -6.42
C ASP A 168 -12.54 5.22 -5.42
N PHE A 169 -11.84 6.22 -4.88
CA PHE A 169 -12.37 7.10 -3.85
C PHE A 169 -13.50 7.99 -4.40
N ALA A 170 -13.32 8.59 -5.57
CA ALA A 170 -14.33 9.46 -6.18
C ALA A 170 -15.65 8.72 -6.39
N ARG A 171 -15.61 7.47 -6.91
CA ARG A 171 -16.82 6.66 -7.06
C ARG A 171 -17.43 6.24 -5.73
N HIS A 172 -16.62 5.77 -4.79
CA HIS A 172 -17.11 5.34 -3.49
C HIS A 172 -17.82 6.48 -2.75
N PHE A 173 -17.16 7.64 -2.64
CA PHE A 173 -17.72 8.77 -1.92
C PHE A 173 -18.86 9.46 -2.69
N SER A 174 -18.86 9.44 -4.03
CA SER A 174 -20.01 9.90 -4.80
C SER A 174 -21.27 9.10 -4.45
N ALA A 175 -21.15 7.77 -4.35
CA ALA A 175 -22.25 6.91 -3.92
C ALA A 175 -22.70 7.21 -2.49
N CYS A 176 -21.75 7.29 -1.53
CA CYS A 176 -22.08 7.59 -0.14
C CYS A 176 -22.76 8.96 0.04
N PHE A 177 -22.32 9.99 -0.67
CA PHE A 177 -23.00 11.30 -0.65
C PHE A 177 -24.41 11.21 -1.23
N GLY A 178 -24.60 10.45 -2.31
CA GLY A 178 -25.92 10.19 -2.89
C GLY A 178 -26.87 9.49 -1.92
N GLU A 179 -26.38 8.49 -1.19
CA GLU A 179 -27.15 7.73 -0.19
C GLU A 179 -27.67 8.61 0.96
N VAL A 180 -26.91 9.64 1.36
CA VAL A 180 -27.33 10.61 2.39
C VAL A 180 -28.08 11.82 1.83
N GLY A 181 -28.44 11.81 0.54
CA GLY A 181 -29.21 12.88 -0.11
C GLY A 181 -28.40 14.11 -0.52
N ASP A 182 -27.07 14.04 -0.50
CA ASP A 182 -26.17 15.11 -0.93
C ASP A 182 -25.82 15.00 -2.42
N ALA A 183 -26.79 15.35 -3.27
CA ALA A 183 -26.64 15.28 -4.72
C ALA A 183 -25.52 16.18 -5.26
N ASP A 184 -25.22 17.30 -4.60
CA ASP A 184 -24.24 18.27 -5.08
C ASP A 184 -22.81 17.74 -4.90
N SER A 185 -22.48 17.21 -3.70
CA SER A 185 -21.21 16.53 -3.47
C SER A 185 -21.06 15.28 -4.35
N ALA A 186 -22.15 14.55 -4.58
CA ALA A 186 -22.14 13.37 -5.44
C ALA A 186 -21.78 13.73 -6.90
N LYS A 187 -22.38 14.79 -7.45
CA LYS A 187 -22.11 15.30 -8.81
C LYS A 187 -20.70 15.86 -8.94
N LEU A 188 -20.22 16.59 -7.93
CA LEU A 188 -18.85 17.10 -7.88
C LEU A 188 -17.85 15.94 -8.06
N LEU A 189 -17.99 14.87 -7.28
CA LEU A 189 -17.09 13.71 -7.39
C LEU A 189 -17.25 12.95 -8.71
N GLN A 190 -18.42 12.98 -9.35
CA GLN A 190 -18.59 12.41 -10.70
C GLN A 190 -17.85 13.22 -11.77
N LYS A 191 -17.76 14.55 -11.62
CA LYS A 191 -16.95 15.40 -12.48
C LYS A 191 -15.48 15.01 -12.32
N ILE A 192 -14.96 15.06 -11.09
CA ILE A 192 -13.57 14.70 -10.76
C ILE A 192 -13.22 13.30 -11.26
N TYR A 193 -14.09 12.30 -11.05
CA TYR A 193 -13.86 10.95 -11.56
C TYR A 193 -13.59 10.89 -13.08
N ARG A 194 -14.26 11.73 -13.88
CA ARG A 194 -14.06 11.76 -15.33
C ARG A 194 -12.71 12.37 -15.70
N ASP A 195 -12.32 13.43 -15.01
CA ASP A 195 -11.06 14.15 -15.23
C ASP A 195 -9.87 13.24 -14.82
N GLU A 196 -9.99 12.53 -13.70
CA GLU A 196 -9.01 11.55 -13.20
C GLU A 196 -8.71 10.39 -14.16
N ILE A 197 -9.70 9.94 -14.95
CA ILE A 197 -9.45 8.95 -16.02
C ILE A 197 -8.44 9.52 -17.03
N GLY A 198 -8.59 10.80 -17.39
CA GLY A 198 -7.67 11.52 -18.27
C GLY A 198 -6.28 11.68 -17.66
N HIS A 199 -6.20 12.00 -16.37
CA HIS A 199 -4.93 12.18 -15.65
C HIS A 199 -4.13 10.87 -15.62
N VAL A 200 -4.78 9.76 -15.25
CA VAL A 200 -4.17 8.42 -15.25
C VAL A 200 -3.74 8.00 -16.66
N ALA A 201 -4.57 8.24 -17.68
CA ALA A 201 -4.25 7.91 -19.06
C ALA A 201 -3.02 8.70 -19.57
N TYR A 202 -2.94 9.98 -19.21
CA TYR A 202 -1.81 10.84 -19.54
C TYR A 202 -0.52 10.35 -18.87
N GLY A 203 -0.58 10.03 -17.56
CA GLY A 203 0.53 9.44 -16.83
C GLY A 203 1.00 8.13 -17.48
N LEU A 204 0.08 7.20 -17.74
CA LEU A 204 0.39 5.91 -18.36
C LEU A 204 1.08 6.06 -19.73
N LYS A 205 0.64 7.01 -20.54
CA LYS A 205 1.23 7.30 -21.85
C LYS A 205 2.71 7.69 -21.73
N TRP A 206 3.07 8.54 -20.78
CA TRP A 206 4.45 8.94 -20.55
C TRP A 206 5.26 7.85 -19.85
N PHE A 207 4.65 7.14 -18.92
CA PHE A 207 5.26 5.98 -18.27
C PHE A 207 5.74 4.95 -19.30
N ARG A 208 4.89 4.59 -20.26
CA ARG A 208 5.21 3.65 -21.35
C ARG A 208 6.33 4.13 -22.27
N ARG A 209 6.56 5.44 -22.38
CA ARG A 209 7.66 6.00 -23.18
C ARG A 209 9.01 5.94 -22.49
N TRP A 210 9.04 5.96 -21.16
CA TRP A 210 10.27 5.97 -20.39
C TRP A 210 10.64 4.61 -19.79
N LYS A 211 9.66 3.75 -19.53
CA LYS A 211 9.93 2.40 -19.01
C LYS A 211 10.73 1.57 -20.02
N ASN A 212 11.38 0.52 -19.51
CA ASN A 212 11.95 -0.51 -20.36
C ASN A 212 10.82 -1.17 -21.20
N PRO A 213 10.92 -1.21 -22.53
CA PRO A 213 9.89 -1.83 -23.37
C PRO A 213 9.76 -3.34 -23.13
N CYS A 214 10.79 -4.00 -22.60
CA CYS A 214 10.77 -5.43 -22.29
C CYS A 214 10.03 -5.80 -20.99
N GLU A 215 9.77 -4.83 -20.11
CA GLU A 215 9.00 -5.03 -18.88
C GLU A 215 7.51 -4.81 -19.13
N SER A 216 6.64 -5.55 -18.45
CA SER A 216 5.22 -5.20 -18.39
C SER A 216 5.00 -3.84 -17.69
N ASP A 217 3.83 -3.22 -17.89
CA ASP A 217 3.47 -1.99 -17.18
C ASP A 217 3.50 -2.19 -15.66
N TRP A 218 3.04 -3.36 -15.17
CA TRP A 218 2.98 -3.68 -13.75
C TRP A 218 4.37 -3.84 -13.13
N GLU A 219 5.28 -4.58 -13.78
CA GLU A 219 6.64 -4.79 -13.29
C GLU A 219 7.42 -3.47 -13.24
N ALA A 220 7.36 -2.70 -14.33
CA ALA A 220 8.00 -1.39 -14.37
C ALA A 220 7.44 -0.45 -13.29
N PHE A 221 6.12 -0.47 -13.05
CA PHE A 221 5.49 0.35 -12.01
C PHE A 221 5.98 -0.06 -10.61
N CYS A 222 5.96 -1.36 -10.31
CA CYS A 222 6.47 -1.86 -9.03
C CYS A 222 7.94 -1.49 -8.81
N ARG A 223 8.77 -1.56 -9.86
CA ARG A 223 10.20 -1.21 -9.80
C ARG A 223 10.44 0.28 -9.66
N GLN A 224 9.61 1.13 -10.27
CA GLN A 224 9.78 2.59 -10.23
C GLN A 224 9.38 3.19 -8.89
N LEU A 225 8.43 2.57 -8.18
CA LEU A 225 7.97 3.10 -6.90
C LEU A 225 9.07 3.09 -5.84
N ARG A 226 9.21 4.21 -5.15
CA ARG A 226 10.17 4.40 -4.06
C ARG A 226 9.44 4.40 -2.72
N PHE A 227 10.08 3.87 -1.68
CA PHE A 227 9.56 3.97 -0.32
C PHE A 227 9.28 5.45 0.03
N PRO A 228 8.14 5.78 0.66
CA PRO A 228 7.16 4.89 1.30
C PRO A 228 5.98 4.47 0.41
N LEU A 229 6.05 4.68 -0.90
CA LEU A 229 5.01 4.29 -1.83
C LEU A 229 5.11 2.81 -2.18
N SER A 230 3.95 2.21 -2.43
CA SER A 230 3.82 0.86 -2.96
C SER A 230 2.50 0.75 -3.72
N PRO A 231 2.30 -0.28 -4.56
CA PRO A 231 1.06 -0.44 -5.30
C PRO A 231 -0.19 -0.48 -4.41
N ALA A 232 -0.06 -0.85 -3.13
CA ALA A 232 -1.18 -0.79 -2.19
C ALA A 232 -1.77 0.63 -2.01
N ARG A 233 -1.00 1.68 -2.30
CA ARG A 233 -1.44 3.09 -2.31
C ARG A 233 -2.18 3.48 -3.59
N ALA A 234 -2.07 2.70 -4.67
CA ALA A 234 -2.71 2.94 -5.96
C ALA A 234 -4.18 2.51 -6.03
N LYS A 235 -4.77 2.14 -4.89
CA LYS A 235 -6.16 1.71 -4.79
C LYS A 235 -6.81 2.12 -3.46
N GLY A 236 -8.12 2.35 -3.54
CA GLY A 236 -9.02 2.59 -2.42
C GLY A 236 -9.55 1.28 -1.80
N PHE A 237 -10.80 1.31 -1.36
CA PHE A 237 -11.48 0.19 -0.69
C PHE A 237 -11.84 -0.94 -1.66
N SER A 238 -12.41 -0.57 -2.80
CA SER A 238 -12.80 -1.45 -3.90
C SER A 238 -12.14 -0.96 -5.18
N ILE A 239 -11.66 -1.89 -6.02
CA ILE A 239 -11.00 -1.50 -7.27
C ILE A 239 -12.03 -1.09 -8.32
N ASN A 240 -11.87 0.08 -8.89
CA ASN A 240 -12.60 0.55 -10.05
C ASN A 240 -11.92 0.03 -11.33
N VAL A 241 -12.43 -1.10 -11.84
CA VAL A 241 -11.93 -1.72 -13.08
C VAL A 241 -12.26 -0.85 -14.29
N GLU A 242 -13.51 -0.39 -14.39
CA GLU A 242 -14.01 0.40 -15.53
C GLU A 242 -13.16 1.63 -15.84
N GLY A 243 -12.89 2.48 -14.85
CA GLY A 243 -12.10 3.70 -15.02
C GLY A 243 -10.64 3.43 -15.34
N ARG A 244 -10.05 2.36 -14.76
CA ARG A 244 -8.68 1.94 -15.10
C ARG A 244 -8.59 1.43 -16.54
N SER A 245 -9.55 0.63 -16.99
CA SER A 245 -9.64 0.18 -18.38
C SER A 245 -9.86 1.36 -19.33
N ALA A 246 -10.72 2.32 -18.97
CA ALA A 246 -10.94 3.54 -19.74
C ALA A 246 -9.68 4.42 -19.83
N ALA A 247 -8.85 4.43 -18.78
CA ALA A 247 -7.54 5.09 -18.77
C ALA A 247 -6.47 4.32 -19.59
N GLY A 248 -6.77 3.11 -20.07
CA GLY A 248 -5.88 2.30 -20.89
C GLY A 248 -4.92 1.39 -20.12
N LEU A 249 -5.13 1.21 -18.80
CA LEU A 249 -4.38 0.23 -18.02
C LEU A 249 -4.72 -1.19 -18.52
N PRO A 250 -3.72 -2.05 -18.73
CA PRO A 250 -3.96 -3.38 -19.24
C PRO A 250 -4.54 -4.28 -18.13
N GLN A 251 -5.24 -5.33 -18.53
CA GLN A 251 -5.97 -6.20 -17.61
C GLN A 251 -5.05 -6.83 -16.55
N ASP A 252 -3.85 -7.26 -16.93
CA ASP A 252 -2.87 -7.84 -16.03
C ASP A 252 -2.45 -6.85 -14.93
N PHE A 253 -2.30 -5.56 -15.24
CA PHE A 253 -2.01 -4.52 -14.26
C PHE A 253 -3.14 -4.41 -13.24
N ILE A 254 -4.39 -4.34 -13.72
CA ILE A 254 -5.57 -4.15 -12.87
C ILE A 254 -5.75 -5.36 -11.93
N GLU A 255 -5.61 -6.57 -12.45
CA GLU A 255 -5.75 -7.80 -11.67
C GLU A 255 -4.64 -7.93 -10.61
N ASN A 256 -3.38 -7.67 -10.99
CA ASN A 256 -2.27 -7.69 -10.03
C ASN A 256 -2.47 -6.65 -8.93
N LEU A 257 -2.88 -5.42 -9.28
CA LEU A 257 -3.21 -4.39 -8.30
C LEU A 257 -4.36 -4.82 -7.39
N ASN A 258 -5.40 -5.44 -7.92
CA ASN A 258 -6.58 -5.88 -7.16
C ASN A 258 -6.19 -6.79 -5.99
N VAL A 259 -5.29 -7.74 -6.26
CA VAL A 259 -4.82 -8.74 -5.29
C VAL A 259 -3.56 -8.34 -4.52
N PHE A 260 -2.93 -7.21 -4.87
CA PHE A 260 -1.76 -6.72 -4.16
C PHE A 260 -2.11 -6.28 -2.73
N SER A 261 -1.34 -6.71 -1.74
CA SER A 261 -1.46 -6.20 -0.37
C SER A 261 -0.07 -5.93 0.19
N GLN A 262 0.03 -4.85 0.96
CA GLN A 262 1.23 -4.49 1.72
C GLN A 262 0.82 -3.51 2.81
N SER A 263 1.49 -3.60 3.96
CA SER A 263 1.28 -2.67 5.06
C SER A 263 1.50 -1.21 4.67
N LYS A 264 0.53 -0.37 5.05
CA LYS A 264 0.57 1.10 4.93
C LYS A 264 1.22 1.77 6.15
N GLY A 265 1.93 0.99 6.98
CA GLY A 265 2.82 1.47 8.03
C GLY A 265 2.65 0.86 9.42
N ARG A 266 1.79 -0.15 9.59
CA ARG A 266 1.90 -1.11 10.69
C ARG A 266 3.10 -2.02 10.44
N THR A 267 3.78 -2.50 11.47
CA THR A 267 4.80 -3.54 11.29
C THR A 267 4.11 -4.91 11.12
N PRO A 268 4.32 -5.61 9.99
CA PRO A 268 3.59 -6.84 9.68
C PRO A 268 4.14 -8.04 10.47
N THR A 269 3.29 -9.02 10.77
CA THR A 269 3.76 -10.33 11.24
C THR A 269 4.07 -11.22 10.05
N VAL A 270 5.20 -11.93 10.10
CA VAL A 270 5.62 -12.86 9.04
C VAL A 270 5.25 -14.29 9.40
N PHE A 271 4.47 -14.94 8.54
CA PHE A 271 4.01 -16.31 8.71
C PHE A 271 4.73 -17.25 7.74
N VAL A 272 5.05 -18.46 8.21
CA VAL A 272 5.60 -19.55 7.39
C VAL A 272 4.85 -20.83 7.76
N PHE A 273 4.38 -21.56 6.75
CA PHE A 273 3.82 -22.90 6.95
C PHE A 273 4.83 -23.98 6.59
N ASN A 274 5.15 -24.85 7.55
CA ASN A 274 5.88 -26.08 7.30
C ASN A 274 5.32 -27.23 8.17
N PRO A 275 4.50 -28.14 7.62
CA PRO A 275 3.92 -29.24 8.40
C PRO A 275 4.94 -30.33 8.73
N LEU A 276 6.17 -30.24 8.21
CA LEU A 276 7.23 -31.23 8.41
C LEU A 276 8.26 -30.80 9.46
N THR A 277 8.01 -29.72 10.20
CA THR A 277 8.94 -29.18 11.20
C THR A 277 9.34 -30.24 12.24
N GLU A 278 8.41 -31.05 12.75
CA GLU A 278 8.74 -32.10 13.72
C GLU A 278 9.68 -33.17 13.15
N ALA A 279 9.45 -33.58 11.90
CA ALA A 279 10.31 -34.54 11.22
C ALA A 279 11.70 -33.95 10.95
N ARG A 280 11.78 -32.64 10.67
CA ARG A 280 13.03 -31.89 10.56
C ARG A 280 13.76 -31.76 11.90
N ILE A 281 13.03 -31.52 12.99
CA ILE A 281 13.58 -31.50 14.35
C ILE A 281 14.18 -32.87 14.69
N ALA A 282 13.44 -33.95 14.47
CA ALA A 282 13.89 -35.32 14.81
C ALA A 282 15.03 -35.82 13.91
N GLY A 283 14.98 -35.54 12.61
CA GLY A 283 15.97 -36.02 11.63
C GLY A 283 17.14 -35.08 11.38
N GLY A 284 17.10 -33.86 11.94
CA GLY A 284 18.09 -32.82 11.73
C GLY A 284 18.32 -32.48 10.26
N LYS A 285 19.54 -32.06 9.92
CA LYS A 285 19.90 -31.66 8.54
C LYS A 285 19.73 -32.77 7.50
N ARG A 286 19.72 -34.04 7.92
CA ARG A 286 19.60 -35.21 7.05
C ARG A 286 18.15 -35.52 6.64
N PHE A 287 17.16 -34.93 7.31
CA PHE A 287 15.77 -35.11 6.92
C PHE A 287 15.52 -34.48 5.55
N SER A 288 14.99 -35.29 4.64
CA SER A 288 14.51 -34.87 3.32
C SER A 288 13.08 -35.37 3.11
N PRO A 289 12.13 -34.49 2.74
CA PRO A 289 10.75 -34.89 2.51
C PRO A 289 10.63 -35.81 1.30
N LYS A 290 9.76 -36.84 1.40
CA LYS A 290 9.35 -37.62 0.23
C LYS A 290 8.58 -36.74 -0.75
N LYS A 291 8.54 -37.11 -2.04
CA LYS A 291 7.86 -36.34 -3.10
C LYS A 291 6.43 -35.89 -2.75
N HIS A 292 5.60 -36.78 -2.20
CA HIS A 292 4.23 -36.43 -1.81
C HIS A 292 4.17 -35.49 -0.59
N GLN A 293 5.12 -35.59 0.34
CA GLN A 293 5.20 -34.68 1.49
C GLN A 293 5.64 -33.28 1.03
N ALA A 294 6.64 -33.20 0.14
CA ALA A 294 7.06 -31.94 -0.46
C ALA A 294 5.91 -31.29 -1.26
N GLN A 295 5.14 -32.10 -2.01
CA GLN A 295 3.95 -31.61 -2.70
C GLN A 295 2.91 -31.05 -1.73
N LEU A 296 2.60 -31.76 -0.64
CA LEU A 296 1.68 -31.30 0.40
C LEU A 296 2.13 -29.96 1.01
N VAL A 297 3.43 -29.80 1.31
CA VAL A 297 3.96 -28.52 1.82
C VAL A 297 3.72 -27.39 0.83
N ARG A 298 3.99 -27.63 -0.47
CA ARG A 298 3.78 -26.63 -1.51
C ARG A 298 2.32 -26.23 -1.66
N ASP A 299 1.41 -27.20 -1.65
CA ASP A 299 -0.02 -26.95 -1.84
C ASP A 299 -0.65 -26.20 -0.65
N LEU A 300 -0.08 -26.36 0.55
CA LEU A 300 -0.59 -25.75 1.78
C LEU A 300 0.25 -24.57 2.28
N THR A 301 1.28 -24.14 1.54
CA THR A 301 2.20 -23.08 1.99
C THR A 301 1.49 -21.76 2.27
N ASN A 302 0.39 -21.49 1.56
CA ASN A 302 -0.44 -20.29 1.72
C ASN A 302 -1.53 -20.41 2.80
N LEU A 303 -1.68 -21.56 3.47
CA LEU A 303 -2.70 -21.76 4.53
C LEU A 303 -2.73 -20.64 5.59
N PRO A 304 -1.58 -20.08 6.04
CA PRO A 304 -1.60 -18.99 7.03
C PRO A 304 -2.36 -17.75 6.59
N GLN A 305 -2.63 -17.55 5.30
CA GLN A 305 -3.37 -16.40 4.79
C GLN A 305 -4.75 -16.21 5.48
N PHE A 306 -5.38 -17.29 5.94
CA PHE A 306 -6.67 -17.25 6.63
C PHE A 306 -6.56 -16.90 8.12
N LEU A 307 -5.34 -16.86 8.65
CA LEU A 307 -5.01 -16.44 10.02
C LEU A 307 -4.41 -15.03 10.06
N CYS A 308 -4.02 -14.51 8.89
CA CYS A 308 -3.36 -13.23 8.72
C CYS A 308 -4.34 -12.05 8.75
N ARG A 309 -3.87 -10.91 9.24
CA ARG A 309 -4.48 -9.61 8.89
C ARG A 309 -4.10 -9.26 7.45
N GLN A 310 -4.86 -8.36 6.82
CA GLN A 310 -4.65 -7.92 5.44
C GLN A 310 -3.20 -7.45 5.15
N ASP A 311 -2.53 -6.90 6.14
CA ASP A 311 -1.19 -6.34 6.04
C ASP A 311 -0.11 -7.21 6.68
N ASP A 312 -0.40 -8.45 7.09
CA ASP A 312 0.62 -9.43 7.44
C ASP A 312 1.26 -10.05 6.18
N ILE A 313 2.38 -10.75 6.38
CA ILE A 313 3.14 -11.38 5.30
C ILE A 313 3.07 -12.89 5.43
N VAL A 314 2.76 -13.59 4.34
CA VAL A 314 2.90 -15.04 4.22
C VAL A 314 4.08 -15.34 3.30
N LEU A 315 5.11 -15.99 3.86
CA LEU A 315 6.22 -16.50 3.09
C LEU A 315 5.83 -17.82 2.43
N VAL A 316 6.03 -17.87 1.12
CA VAL A 316 5.66 -19.00 0.26
C VAL A 316 6.81 -19.34 -0.68
N GLU A 317 6.89 -20.56 -1.19
CA GLU A 317 7.87 -20.88 -2.25
C GLU A 317 7.47 -20.24 -3.58
N ARG A 318 6.16 -20.22 -3.85
CA ARG A 318 5.57 -19.64 -5.05
C ARG A 318 4.30 -18.91 -4.70
N ARG A 319 4.14 -17.70 -5.22
CA ARG A 319 2.94 -16.89 -5.02
C ARG A 319 1.71 -17.59 -5.62
N PRO A 320 0.56 -17.62 -4.91
CA PRO A 320 -0.69 -18.09 -5.49
C PRO A 320 -1.06 -17.29 -6.74
N SER A 321 -1.72 -17.92 -7.70
CA SER A 321 -2.11 -17.23 -8.95
C SER A 321 -3.07 -16.08 -8.67
N VAL A 322 -3.02 -15.05 -9.53
CA VAL A 322 -3.92 -13.91 -9.44
C VAL A 322 -5.39 -14.34 -9.52
N HIS A 323 -5.72 -15.29 -10.41
CA HIS A 323 -7.06 -15.89 -10.49
C HIS A 323 -7.53 -16.48 -9.15
N PHE A 324 -6.69 -17.26 -8.47
CA PHE A 324 -7.04 -17.85 -7.17
C PHE A 324 -7.26 -16.76 -6.10
N LEU A 325 -6.35 -15.77 -6.04
CA LEU A 325 -6.44 -14.67 -5.07
C LEU A 325 -7.66 -13.78 -5.32
N SER A 326 -8.01 -13.52 -6.59
CA SER A 326 -9.24 -12.80 -6.95
C SER A 326 -10.47 -13.54 -6.45
N GLY A 327 -10.57 -14.86 -6.67
CA GLY A 327 -11.68 -15.66 -6.18
C GLY A 327 -11.81 -15.65 -4.65
N LEU A 328 -10.70 -15.67 -3.91
CA LEU A 328 -10.72 -15.51 -2.45
C LEU A 328 -11.24 -14.12 -2.04
N LYS A 329 -10.80 -13.07 -2.71
CA LYS A 329 -11.24 -11.71 -2.41
C LYS A 329 -12.72 -11.51 -2.69
N GLU A 330 -13.23 -12.08 -3.79
CA GLU A 330 -14.67 -12.09 -4.14
C GLU A 330 -15.49 -12.85 -3.10
N ALA A 331 -14.94 -13.92 -2.51
CA ALA A 331 -15.54 -14.63 -1.39
C ALA A 331 -15.44 -13.89 -0.04
N GLY A 332 -14.91 -12.66 -0.02
CA GLY A 332 -14.84 -11.81 1.17
C GLY A 332 -13.60 -12.01 2.05
N PHE A 333 -12.60 -12.79 1.59
CA PHE A 333 -11.35 -12.96 2.34
C PHE A 333 -10.41 -11.77 2.12
N THR A 334 -9.83 -11.28 3.21
CA THR A 334 -8.73 -10.31 3.15
C THR A 334 -7.45 -11.01 2.74
N LEU A 335 -6.74 -10.44 1.76
CA LEU A 335 -5.49 -11.02 1.28
C LEU A 335 -4.28 -10.43 2.04
N PRO A 336 -3.34 -11.27 2.52
CA PRO A 336 -2.07 -10.80 3.06
C PRO A 336 -1.12 -10.37 1.93
N GLU A 337 0.03 -9.83 2.32
CA GLU A 337 1.19 -9.73 1.43
C GLU A 337 1.82 -11.12 1.26
N PHE A 338 2.16 -11.51 0.03
CA PHE A 338 2.92 -12.73 -0.24
C PHE A 338 4.36 -12.37 -0.60
N ALA A 339 5.32 -13.06 0.02
CA ALA A 339 6.73 -12.93 -0.29
C ALA A 339 7.34 -14.30 -0.59
N GLU A 340 8.10 -14.39 -1.68
CA GLU A 340 8.74 -15.65 -2.12
C GLU A 340 10.12 -15.88 -1.48
N ALA A 341 10.65 -14.85 -0.82
CA ALA A 341 11.94 -14.88 -0.14
C ALA A 341 11.96 -13.93 1.04
N VAL A 342 12.88 -14.16 1.98
CA VAL A 342 13.13 -13.28 3.13
C VAL A 342 13.94 -12.04 2.76
N THR A 343 14.72 -12.08 1.67
CA THR A 343 15.65 -11.02 1.29
C THR A 343 15.00 -9.63 1.19
N PRO A 344 13.83 -9.46 0.54
CA PRO A 344 13.15 -8.15 0.48
C PRO A 344 12.60 -7.66 1.82
N LEU A 345 12.59 -8.51 2.85
CA LEU A 345 12.07 -8.22 4.18
C LEU A 345 13.17 -7.81 5.17
N VAL A 346 14.44 -8.00 4.83
CA VAL A 346 15.58 -7.77 5.73
C VAL A 346 15.72 -6.31 6.15
N GLU A 347 15.30 -5.35 5.34
CA GLU A 347 15.38 -3.92 5.69
C GLU A 347 14.06 -3.37 6.26
N ARG A 348 13.01 -4.20 6.31
CA ARG A 348 11.68 -3.78 6.75
C ARG A 348 11.56 -3.93 8.26
N LYS A 349 10.92 -2.96 8.90
CA LYS A 349 10.44 -3.11 10.28
C LYS A 349 9.29 -4.12 10.31
N LEU A 350 9.44 -5.18 11.10
CA LEU A 350 8.50 -6.28 11.23
C LEU A 350 7.94 -6.33 12.67
N GLY A 351 6.70 -6.81 12.83
CA GLY A 351 6.07 -6.90 14.15
C GLY A 351 6.60 -8.12 14.90
N ALA A 352 6.26 -9.29 14.38
CA ALA A 352 6.62 -10.59 14.93
C ALA A 352 6.87 -11.63 13.83
N LEU A 353 7.40 -12.79 14.23
CA LEU A 353 7.59 -13.96 13.38
C LEU A 353 6.73 -15.10 13.91
N ARG A 354 5.98 -15.76 13.03
CA ARG A 354 5.06 -16.85 13.37
C ARG A 354 5.24 -18.02 12.40
N PRO A 355 6.25 -18.88 12.61
CA PRO A 355 6.30 -20.14 11.90
C PRO A 355 5.18 -21.07 12.38
N TRP A 356 4.87 -22.09 11.58
CA TRP A 356 4.00 -23.20 11.96
C TRP A 356 4.45 -23.84 13.28
N ALA A 357 5.76 -24.07 13.41
CA ALA A 357 6.42 -24.44 14.64
C ALA A 357 7.86 -23.92 14.62
N TRP A 358 8.41 -23.61 15.79
CA TRP A 358 9.81 -23.26 15.91
C TRP A 358 10.69 -24.51 15.85
N GLY A 359 11.40 -24.66 14.74
CA GLY A 359 12.40 -25.69 14.49
C GLY A 359 13.65 -25.13 13.81
N PRO A 360 14.69 -25.95 13.61
CA PRO A 360 15.99 -25.50 13.09
C PRO A 360 15.87 -24.84 11.71
N ASP A 361 14.95 -25.31 10.86
CA ASP A 361 14.63 -24.75 9.55
C ASP A 361 13.99 -23.36 9.63
N SER A 362 13.00 -23.18 10.50
CA SER A 362 12.35 -21.87 10.67
C SER A 362 13.29 -20.83 11.29
N VAL A 363 14.15 -21.25 12.23
CA VAL A 363 15.16 -20.39 12.86
C VAL A 363 16.20 -19.97 11.83
N GLU A 364 16.67 -20.90 10.99
CA GLU A 364 17.59 -20.62 9.89
C GLU A 364 16.98 -19.65 8.87
N LEU A 365 15.74 -19.90 8.43
CA LEU A 365 15.02 -19.05 7.49
C LEU A 365 14.84 -17.61 8.01
N PHE A 366 14.49 -17.47 9.29
CA PHE A 366 14.19 -16.19 9.91
C PHE A 366 15.38 -15.45 10.48
N LYS A 367 16.56 -16.08 10.55
CA LYS A 367 17.77 -15.48 11.10
C LYS A 367 18.04 -14.04 10.61
N PRO A 368 17.88 -13.71 9.31
CA PRO A 368 18.12 -12.35 8.82
C PRO A 368 17.09 -11.31 9.27
N LEU A 369 15.93 -11.73 9.78
CA LEU A 369 14.79 -10.84 10.08
C LEU A 369 14.73 -10.40 11.54
N PHE A 370 15.36 -11.14 12.46
CA PHE A 370 15.35 -10.84 13.90
C PHE A 370 15.78 -9.40 14.26
N PRO A 371 16.82 -8.80 13.63
CA PRO A 371 17.25 -7.44 13.96
C PRO A 371 16.17 -6.36 13.78
N ASN A 372 15.13 -6.62 12.99
CA ASN A 372 14.12 -5.61 12.63
C ASN A 372 12.75 -5.84 13.30
N LEU A 373 12.67 -6.72 14.30
CA LEU A 373 11.44 -6.98 15.05
C LEU A 373 11.12 -5.84 16.02
N THR A 374 9.87 -5.41 16.03
CA THR A 374 9.39 -4.26 16.80
C THR A 374 8.48 -4.64 17.96
N GLU A 375 7.81 -5.79 17.91
CA GLU A 375 6.89 -6.24 18.97
C GLU A 375 7.45 -7.43 19.77
N GLN A 376 8.15 -8.36 19.12
CA GLN A 376 8.75 -9.53 19.79
C GLN A 376 10.26 -9.51 19.69
N GLN A 377 10.93 -9.20 20.80
CA GLN A 377 12.40 -9.33 20.93
C GLN A 377 12.76 -10.77 21.30
N ARG A 378 12.55 -11.70 20.36
CA ARG A 378 13.11 -13.06 20.46
C ARG A 378 14.48 -13.08 19.81
N THR A 379 15.35 -13.97 20.25
CA THR A 379 16.59 -14.30 19.52
C THR A 379 16.49 -15.71 18.96
N PRO A 380 17.24 -16.05 17.89
CA PRO A 380 17.28 -17.41 17.34
C PRO A 380 17.46 -18.50 18.40
N GLU A 381 18.31 -18.25 19.40
CA GLU A 381 18.72 -19.20 20.43
C GLU A 381 17.60 -19.53 21.42
N VAL A 382 16.65 -18.62 21.62
CA VAL A 382 15.51 -18.81 22.52
C VAL A 382 14.33 -19.45 21.78
N CYS A 383 14.32 -19.41 20.44
CA CYS A 383 13.21 -19.91 19.64
C CYS A 383 13.19 -21.44 19.55
N PHE A 384 14.33 -22.11 19.59
CA PHE A 384 14.42 -23.57 19.49
C PHE A 384 15.47 -24.13 20.45
N ASN A 385 15.14 -25.25 21.10
CA ASN A 385 16.06 -25.97 21.98
C ASN A 385 16.22 -27.43 21.50
N ASP A 386 17.43 -27.72 21.03
CA ASP A 386 17.88 -28.95 20.41
C ASP A 386 17.70 -30.16 21.33
N ARG A 387 17.69 -29.95 22.65
CA ARG A 387 17.56 -31.03 23.65
C ARG A 387 16.23 -31.76 23.53
N PHE A 388 15.20 -31.10 22.99
CA PHE A 388 13.89 -31.71 22.78
C PHE A 388 13.78 -32.48 21.46
N ALA A 389 14.81 -32.46 20.61
CA ALA A 389 14.75 -33.11 19.29
C ALA A 389 14.43 -34.61 19.37
N SER A 390 14.94 -35.29 20.41
CA SER A 390 14.68 -36.71 20.65
C SER A 390 13.21 -37.01 20.91
N LEU A 391 12.45 -36.09 21.52
CA LEU A 391 11.02 -36.26 21.83
C LEU A 391 10.18 -36.38 20.55
N TYR A 392 10.60 -35.73 19.47
CA TYR A 392 9.92 -35.78 18.16
C TYR A 392 10.29 -37.04 17.36
N SER A 393 11.21 -37.88 17.85
CA SER A 393 11.62 -39.09 17.14
C SER A 393 10.60 -40.22 17.26
N LYS A 394 10.45 -41.00 16.19
CA LYS A 394 9.62 -42.23 16.21
C LYS A 394 10.15 -43.26 17.22
N ALA A 395 11.47 -43.32 17.41
CA ALA A 395 12.09 -44.23 18.36
C ALA A 395 11.69 -43.89 19.80
N TRP A 396 11.74 -42.61 20.17
CA TRP A 396 11.26 -42.15 21.47
C TRP A 396 9.76 -42.39 21.62
N SER A 397 8.95 -42.01 20.62
CA SER A 397 7.49 -42.20 20.65
C SER A 397 7.08 -43.67 20.84
N ALA A 398 7.75 -44.59 20.14
CA ALA A 398 7.51 -46.03 20.29
C ALA A 398 7.97 -46.57 21.65
N SER A 399 9.07 -46.05 22.19
CA SER A 399 9.54 -46.40 23.55
C SER A 399 8.55 -45.91 24.61
N PHE A 400 8.12 -44.65 24.51
CA PHE A 400 7.15 -44.03 25.40
C PHE A 400 5.81 -44.78 25.39
N LEU A 401 5.25 -45.08 24.20
CA LEU A 401 4.01 -45.82 24.08
C LEU A 401 4.12 -47.23 24.70
N ARG A 402 5.23 -47.94 24.49
CA ARG A 402 5.46 -49.25 25.12
C ARG A 402 5.49 -49.14 26.65
N ASN A 403 6.17 -48.14 27.19
CA ASN A 403 6.23 -47.91 28.64
C ASN A 403 4.84 -47.56 29.21
N PHE A 404 4.10 -46.68 28.54
CA PHE A 404 2.75 -46.26 28.94
C PHE A 404 1.75 -47.43 28.92
N LEU A 405 1.76 -48.25 27.86
CA LEU A 405 0.92 -49.45 27.80
C LEU A 405 1.34 -50.49 28.86
N GLY A 406 2.64 -50.61 29.12
CA GLY A 406 3.18 -51.48 30.16
C GLY A 406 2.85 -51.05 31.59
N SER A 407 2.69 -49.75 31.86
CA SER A 407 2.23 -49.26 33.18
C SER A 407 0.73 -49.48 33.35
N ARG A 408 -0.07 -49.19 32.31
CA ARG A 408 -1.52 -49.44 32.30
C ARG A 408 -1.87 -50.91 32.58
N ARG A 409 -1.16 -51.85 31.95
CA ARG A 409 -1.36 -53.29 32.20
C ARG A 409 -1.01 -53.71 33.63
N ARG A 410 -0.01 -53.07 34.24
CA ARG A 410 0.35 -53.32 35.65
C ARG A 410 -0.70 -52.77 36.59
N GLU A 411 -1.18 -51.55 36.36
CA GLU A 411 -2.28 -50.95 37.13
C GLU A 411 -3.58 -51.75 37.02
N GLU A 412 -3.91 -52.29 35.84
CA GLU A 412 -5.08 -53.17 35.65
C GLU A 412 -4.90 -54.52 36.38
N ALA A 413 -3.73 -55.14 36.30
CA ALA A 413 -3.43 -56.38 37.03
C ALA A 413 -3.51 -56.19 38.55
N GLU A 414 -2.99 -55.08 39.08
CA GLU A 414 -3.06 -54.75 40.50
C GLU A 414 -4.49 -54.50 40.99
N ARG A 415 -5.35 -53.89 40.15
CA ARG A 415 -6.79 -53.74 40.45
C ARG A 415 -7.55 -55.06 40.45
N HIS A 416 -7.17 -56.01 39.58
CA HIS A 416 -7.76 -57.34 39.56
C HIS A 416 -7.30 -58.25 40.72
N LEU A 417 -6.19 -57.92 41.38
CA LEU A 417 -5.71 -58.62 42.58
C LEU A 417 -6.33 -58.07 43.88
N HIS A 418 -7.00 -56.90 43.83
CA HIS A 418 -7.63 -56.23 44.99
C HIS A 418 -9.16 -56.26 44.97
N ASN A 419 -9.78 -56.84 43.93
CA ASN A 419 -11.19 -57.25 43.89
C ASN A 419 -11.26 -58.77 43.99
#